data_AF-A0A7X7HDS8-F1
#
_entry.id   AF-A0A7X7HDS8-F1
#
_cell.length_a   1.000
_cell.length_b   1.000
_cell.length_c   1.000
_cell.angle_alpha   90.00
_cell.angle_beta   90.00
_cell.angle_gamma   90.00
#
_symmetry.space_group_name_H-M   'P 1'
#
loop_
_entity.id
_entity.type
_entity.pdbx_description
1 polymer ?
#
loop_
_entity_poly.entity_id
_entity_poly.type
_entity_poly.pdbx_seq_one_letter_code
_entity_poly.pdbx_strand_id
1 'polypeptide(L)'
;MTVTTERRGSTPGRVLLAAATTAVLILLFALIAPPARADGDPSQDVIRGLTVEYRLDDTGALFVTETFEWDFGNRNGLGFYRSLVQRMGWAPDTSKSRLLRYSDFAVSSPSGAPAEVWVENSYGTTLTLAVGAPDGSSETRTGVQTYVLTYVVEGAVNAIRAQEGVNDQDELFYNVFSEAPNVVDRVDVTVTGPAEVVDVAC
;
A
#
# COMPACT_ATOMS: atom_id res chain seq x y z
N MET A 1 3.65 -87.10 5.66
CA MET A 1 2.55 -86.78 6.59
C MET A 1 2.26 -85.30 6.43
N THR A 2 1.20 -85.00 5.69
CA THR A 2 0.92 -83.67 5.12
C THR A 2 0.02 -82.90 6.08
N VAL A 3 0.44 -81.71 6.51
CA VAL A 3 -0.39 -80.83 7.36
C VAL A 3 -0.75 -79.58 6.57
N THR A 4 -2.05 -79.38 6.46
CA THR A 4 -2.79 -78.39 5.68
C THR A 4 -2.68 -76.99 6.28
N THR A 5 -2.46 -75.97 5.43
CA THR A 5 -2.48 -74.55 5.80
C THR A 5 -3.89 -73.98 5.56
N GLU A 6 -4.51 -73.41 6.59
CA GLU A 6 -5.80 -72.72 6.50
C GLU A 6 -5.59 -71.25 6.10
N ARG A 7 -6.25 -70.79 5.03
CA ARG A 7 -6.22 -69.39 4.58
C ARG A 7 -7.58 -68.74 4.92
N ARG A 8 -7.59 -67.85 5.91
CA ARG A 8 -8.79 -67.12 6.35
C ARG A 8 -9.07 -65.94 5.42
N GLY A 9 -10.18 -65.98 4.68
CA GLY A 9 -10.63 -64.91 3.79
C GLY A 9 -11.21 -63.72 4.56
N SER A 10 -10.77 -62.51 4.23
CA SER A 10 -11.36 -61.25 4.71
C SER A 10 -12.51 -60.83 3.79
N THR A 11 -13.65 -60.46 4.39
CA THR A 11 -14.89 -60.12 3.69
C THR A 11 -14.90 -58.64 3.23
N PRO A 12 -15.15 -58.32 1.94
CA PRO A 12 -15.02 -56.97 1.39
C PRO A 12 -16.19 -56.00 1.71
N GLY A 13 -17.25 -56.45 2.36
CA GLY A 13 -18.50 -55.67 2.51
C GLY A 13 -18.46 -54.50 3.49
N ARG A 14 -17.55 -54.48 4.47
CA ARG A 14 -17.50 -53.42 5.51
C ARG A 14 -16.75 -52.16 5.09
N VAL A 15 -15.88 -52.24 4.08
CA VAL A 15 -15.07 -51.11 3.60
C VAL A 15 -15.91 -50.16 2.71
N LEU A 16 -16.89 -50.71 1.97
CA LEU A 16 -17.73 -49.95 1.05
C LEU A 16 -18.76 -49.04 1.74
N LEU A 17 -19.30 -49.43 2.90
CA LEU A 17 -20.27 -48.59 3.64
C LEU A 17 -19.61 -47.37 4.30
N ALA A 18 -18.40 -47.52 4.84
CA ALA A 18 -17.67 -46.43 5.49
C ALA A 18 -17.18 -45.37 4.47
N ALA A 19 -16.84 -45.80 3.25
CA ALA A 19 -16.45 -44.89 2.17
C ALA A 19 -17.63 -44.01 1.71
N ALA A 20 -18.84 -44.58 1.63
CA ALA A 20 -20.04 -43.85 1.20
C ALA A 20 -20.48 -42.78 2.21
N THR A 21 -20.44 -43.06 3.52
CA THR A 21 -20.77 -42.07 4.56
C THR A 21 -19.77 -40.91 4.63
N THR A 22 -18.49 -41.18 4.38
CA THR A 22 -17.44 -40.15 4.38
C THR A 22 -17.58 -39.21 3.17
N ALA A 23 -17.93 -39.76 2.00
CA ALA A 23 -18.19 -38.96 0.80
C ALA A 23 -19.42 -38.05 0.94
N VAL A 24 -20.50 -38.53 1.57
CA VAL A 24 -21.70 -37.73 1.83
C VAL A 24 -21.43 -36.58 2.80
N LEU A 25 -20.63 -36.81 3.86
CA LEU A 25 -20.26 -35.75 4.82
C LEU A 25 -19.37 -34.66 4.19
N ILE A 26 -18.47 -35.02 3.27
CA ILE A 26 -17.63 -34.05 2.54
C ILE A 26 -18.49 -33.24 1.56
N LEU A 27 -19.43 -33.88 0.84
CA LEU A 27 -20.37 -33.15 0.00
C LEU A 27 -21.28 -32.21 0.81
N LEU A 28 -21.76 -32.64 1.98
CA LEU A 28 -22.59 -31.78 2.83
C LEU A 28 -21.80 -30.58 3.39
N PHE A 29 -20.52 -30.76 3.70
CA PHE A 29 -19.64 -29.65 4.11
C PHE A 29 -19.35 -28.66 2.97
N ALA A 30 -19.23 -29.15 1.73
CA ALA A 30 -19.01 -28.29 0.57
C ALA A 30 -20.24 -27.43 0.22
N LEU A 31 -21.46 -27.85 0.58
CA LEU A 31 -22.68 -27.05 0.38
C LEU A 31 -22.87 -25.92 1.41
N ILE A 32 -22.15 -25.95 2.53
CA ILE A 32 -22.27 -24.94 3.61
C ILE A 32 -21.09 -23.95 3.59
N ALA A 33 -20.05 -24.22 2.79
CA ALA A 33 -18.95 -23.29 2.62
C ALA A 33 -19.47 -22.00 1.96
N PRO A 34 -19.29 -20.82 2.58
CA PRO A 34 -19.62 -19.57 1.91
C PRO A 34 -18.81 -19.48 0.61
N PRO A 35 -19.38 -18.93 -0.48
CA PRO A 35 -18.65 -18.79 -1.72
C PRO A 35 -17.36 -18.01 -1.45
N ALA A 36 -16.22 -18.58 -1.83
CA ALA A 36 -14.96 -17.85 -1.86
C ALA A 36 -15.13 -16.69 -2.84
N ARG A 37 -15.28 -15.47 -2.31
CA ARG A 37 -15.27 -14.26 -3.13
C ARG A 37 -13.82 -13.99 -3.49
N ALA A 38 -13.49 -14.10 -4.76
CA ALA A 38 -12.26 -13.52 -5.27
C ALA A 38 -12.45 -12.01 -5.17
N ASP A 39 -11.74 -11.34 -4.26
CA ASP A 39 -11.86 -9.90 -4.00
C ASP A 39 -11.33 -9.02 -5.14
N GLY A 40 -11.15 -9.54 -6.36
CA GLY A 40 -10.64 -8.78 -7.51
C GLY A 40 -9.14 -8.47 -7.39
N ASP A 41 -8.59 -7.83 -8.42
CA ASP A 41 -7.18 -7.42 -8.47
C ASP A 41 -7.04 -5.97 -7.98
N PRO A 42 -6.31 -5.70 -6.88
CA PRO A 42 -6.07 -4.34 -6.36
C PRO A 42 -5.37 -3.39 -7.35
N SER A 43 -4.69 -3.91 -8.38
CA SER A 43 -4.10 -3.09 -9.45
C SER A 43 -5.16 -2.35 -10.28
N GLN A 44 -6.41 -2.79 -10.21
CA GLN A 44 -7.55 -2.21 -10.93
C GLN A 44 -8.27 -1.10 -10.13
N ASP A 45 -7.89 -0.87 -8.88
CA ASP A 45 -8.38 0.28 -8.13
C ASP A 45 -7.95 1.59 -8.80
N VAL A 46 -8.69 2.67 -8.56
CA VAL A 46 -8.45 3.98 -9.17
C VAL A 46 -8.32 5.05 -8.10
N ILE A 47 -7.30 5.90 -8.21
CA ILE A 47 -7.25 7.15 -7.45
C ILE A 47 -8.05 8.20 -8.24
N ARG A 48 -9.30 8.43 -7.83
CA ARG A 48 -10.20 9.41 -8.48
C ARG A 48 -9.70 10.85 -8.29
N GLY A 49 -9.04 11.09 -7.16
CA GLY A 49 -8.47 12.37 -6.82
C GLY A 49 -7.39 12.20 -5.77
N LEU A 50 -6.32 12.95 -5.91
CA LEU A 50 -5.31 13.14 -4.88
C LEU A 50 -5.07 14.63 -4.69
N THR A 51 -5.42 15.15 -3.52
CA THR A 51 -5.03 16.51 -3.10
C THR A 51 -3.83 16.41 -2.18
N VAL A 52 -2.75 17.12 -2.50
CA VAL A 52 -1.52 17.14 -1.74
C VAL A 52 -1.22 18.54 -1.25
N GLU A 53 -1.06 18.68 0.06
CA GLU A 53 -0.61 19.90 0.70
C GLU A 53 0.80 19.71 1.25
N TYR A 54 1.71 20.52 0.74
CA TYR A 54 3.11 20.59 1.14
C TYR A 54 3.34 21.89 1.88
N ARG A 55 3.55 21.81 3.20
CA ARG A 55 3.89 22.96 4.03
C ARG A 55 5.34 22.84 4.50
N LEU A 56 6.20 23.67 3.96
CA LEU A 56 7.59 23.80 4.38
C LEU A 56 7.69 24.76 5.57
N ASP A 57 8.54 24.46 6.54
CA ASP A 57 8.91 25.39 7.61
C ASP A 57 10.32 25.99 7.44
N ASP A 58 10.71 26.85 8.36
CA ASP A 58 12.01 27.54 8.37
C ASP A 58 13.21 26.61 8.65
N THR A 59 12.97 25.40 9.15
CA THR A 59 13.99 24.36 9.33
C THR A 59 14.22 23.54 8.05
N GLY A 60 13.34 23.67 7.06
CA GLY A 60 13.33 22.87 5.85
C GLY A 60 12.60 21.53 6.00
N ALA A 61 11.83 21.35 7.08
CA ALA A 61 10.95 20.20 7.25
C ALA A 61 9.67 20.40 6.44
N LEU A 62 9.30 19.37 5.67
CA LEU A 62 8.11 19.36 4.83
C LEU A 62 7.01 18.58 5.53
N PHE A 63 5.95 19.28 5.93
CA PHE A 63 4.74 18.65 6.46
C PHE A 63 3.82 18.34 5.30
N VAL A 64 3.44 17.08 5.17
CA VAL A 64 2.67 16.57 4.05
C VAL A 64 1.28 16.15 4.53
N THR A 65 0.26 16.57 3.79
CA THR A 65 -1.09 16.02 3.88
C THR A 65 -1.51 15.53 2.50
N GLU A 66 -1.82 14.24 2.39
CA GLU A 66 -2.33 13.61 1.17
C GLU A 66 -3.77 13.16 1.39
N THR A 67 -4.71 13.74 0.66
CA THR A 67 -6.12 13.34 0.66
C THR A 67 -6.41 12.54 -0.60
N PHE A 68 -6.59 11.23 -0.43
CA PHE A 68 -6.93 10.28 -1.48
C PHE A 68 -8.44 10.09 -1.57
N GLU A 69 -8.98 10.12 -2.78
CA GLU A 69 -10.27 9.55 -3.17
C GLU A 69 -10.01 8.22 -3.85
N TRP A 70 -9.89 7.15 -3.06
CA TRP A 70 -9.52 5.82 -3.52
C TRP A 70 -10.77 5.00 -3.87
N ASP A 71 -10.87 4.53 -5.11
CA ASP A 71 -12.01 3.75 -5.60
C ASP A 71 -11.65 2.27 -5.71
N PHE A 72 -12.21 1.48 -4.80
CA PHE A 72 -12.13 0.02 -4.84
C PHE A 72 -13.07 -0.59 -5.90
N GLY A 73 -13.92 0.21 -6.54
CA GLY A 73 -14.96 -0.28 -7.44
C GLY A 73 -15.87 -1.28 -6.75
N ASN A 74 -15.97 -2.49 -7.29
CA ASN A 74 -16.79 -3.57 -6.69
C ASN A 74 -15.98 -4.52 -5.79
N ARG A 75 -14.68 -4.29 -5.62
CA ARG A 75 -13.80 -5.12 -4.79
C ARG A 75 -13.95 -4.77 -3.31
N ASN A 76 -13.91 -5.78 -2.45
CA ASN A 76 -13.86 -5.57 -1.01
C ASN A 76 -12.42 -5.19 -0.63
N GLY A 77 -12.13 -3.90 -0.67
CA GLY A 77 -10.82 -3.35 -0.37
C GLY A 77 -10.55 -3.21 1.13
N LEU A 78 -9.37 -3.61 1.55
CA LEU A 78 -8.85 -3.34 2.90
C LEU A 78 -8.18 -1.95 2.97
N GLY A 79 -7.63 -1.48 1.86
CA GLY A 79 -6.72 -0.34 1.85
C GLY A 79 -5.80 -0.37 0.63
N PHE A 80 -4.71 0.37 0.72
CA PHE A 80 -3.71 0.49 -0.33
C PHE A 80 -2.30 0.66 0.24
N TYR A 81 -1.31 0.49 -0.63
CA TYR A 81 0.08 0.75 -0.30
C TYR A 81 0.50 2.12 -0.82
N ARG A 82 1.26 2.87 0.00
CA ARG A 82 1.86 4.15 -0.38
C ARG A 82 3.38 4.01 -0.36
N SER A 83 3.99 4.10 -1.54
CA SER A 83 5.44 4.05 -1.72
C SER A 83 6.05 5.46 -1.71
N LEU A 84 7.06 5.67 -0.88
CA LEU A 84 7.74 6.95 -0.66
C LEU A 84 9.24 6.78 -0.94
N VAL A 85 9.82 7.62 -1.78
CA VAL A 85 11.25 7.55 -2.10
C VAL A 85 12.06 8.09 -0.92
N GLN A 86 12.87 7.25 -0.30
CA GLN A 86 13.73 7.65 0.83
C GLN A 86 15.20 7.84 0.45
N ARG A 87 15.66 7.31 -0.69
CA ARG A 87 17.05 7.47 -1.13
C ARG A 87 17.15 7.70 -2.63
N MET A 88 17.88 8.75 -3.01
CA MET A 88 18.14 9.11 -4.40
C MET A 88 19.64 9.27 -4.62
N GLY A 89 20.18 8.74 -5.73
CA GLY A 89 21.58 8.97 -6.09
C GLY A 89 21.87 10.46 -6.27
N TRP A 90 23.07 10.90 -5.91
CA TRP A 90 23.51 12.28 -6.12
C TRP A 90 24.48 12.36 -7.29
N ALA A 91 24.04 12.90 -8.43
CA ALA A 91 24.80 12.85 -9.67
C ALA A 91 26.25 13.42 -9.58
N PRO A 92 26.53 14.51 -8.85
CA PRO A 92 27.90 15.02 -8.70
C PRO A 92 28.88 14.04 -8.04
N ASP A 93 28.41 13.08 -7.25
CA ASP A 93 29.23 12.02 -6.66
C ASP A 93 28.38 10.76 -6.44
N THR A 94 28.59 9.77 -7.30
CA THR A 94 27.82 8.51 -7.34
C THR A 94 28.01 7.65 -6.09
N SER A 95 28.97 7.96 -5.22
CA SER A 95 29.11 7.29 -3.91
C SER A 95 28.14 7.84 -2.86
N LYS A 96 27.47 8.95 -3.15
CA LYS A 96 26.55 9.62 -2.24
C LYS A 96 25.10 9.46 -2.68
N SER A 97 24.23 9.62 -1.70
CA SER A 97 22.79 9.67 -1.93
C SER A 97 22.18 10.78 -1.10
N ARG A 98 21.17 11.42 -1.67
CA ARG A 98 20.21 12.22 -0.91
C ARG A 98 19.33 11.27 -0.11
N LEU A 99 19.10 11.59 1.16
CA LEU A 99 18.26 10.83 2.08
C LEU A 99 17.07 11.69 2.47
N LEU A 100 15.86 11.15 2.27
CA LEU A 100 14.61 11.69 2.77
C LEU A 100 14.21 10.87 3.99
N ARG A 101 14.07 11.52 5.14
CA ARG A 101 13.63 10.86 6.38
C ARG A 101 12.16 11.16 6.59
N TYR A 102 11.40 10.10 6.84
CA TYR A 102 9.97 10.19 7.06
C TYR A 102 9.62 9.88 8.52
N SER A 103 8.71 10.65 9.09
CA SER A 103 8.23 10.46 10.47
C SER A 103 6.77 10.86 10.61
N ASP A 104 6.22 10.60 11.80
CA ASP A 104 4.92 11.11 12.25
C ASP A 104 3.75 10.76 11.34
N PHE A 105 3.75 9.52 10.85
CA PHE A 105 2.65 8.97 10.06
C PHE A 105 1.35 8.93 10.87
N ALA A 106 0.29 9.50 10.31
CA ALA A 106 -1.06 9.34 10.82
C ALA A 106 -2.04 9.28 9.65
N VAL A 107 -3.15 8.57 9.84
CA VAL A 107 -4.20 8.51 8.83
C VAL A 107 -5.58 8.65 9.47
N SER A 108 -6.51 9.22 8.72
CA SER A 108 -7.94 9.22 9.04
C SER A 108 -8.77 8.94 7.79
N SER A 109 -10.02 8.54 7.95
CA SER A 109 -10.95 8.35 6.83
C SER A 109 -12.27 9.08 7.09
N PRO A 110 -12.50 10.23 6.45
CA PRO A 110 -13.78 10.94 6.52
C PRO A 110 -14.97 10.13 5.99
N SER A 111 -14.73 9.16 5.10
CA SER A 111 -15.79 8.27 4.58
C SER A 111 -16.13 7.11 5.53
N GLY A 112 -15.41 6.93 6.65
CA GLY A 112 -15.63 5.85 7.61
C GLY A 112 -15.06 4.50 7.20
N ALA A 113 -14.10 4.47 6.27
CA ALA A 113 -13.28 3.30 6.03
C ALA A 113 -12.31 3.09 7.22
N PRO A 114 -11.89 1.86 7.53
CA PRO A 114 -10.82 1.63 8.50
C PRO A 114 -9.56 2.39 8.07
N ALA A 115 -8.91 3.05 9.02
CA ALA A 115 -7.81 3.95 8.76
C ALA A 115 -6.71 3.72 9.80
N GLU A 116 -5.87 2.73 9.52
CA GLU A 116 -4.61 2.51 10.21
C GLU A 116 -3.45 2.70 9.23
N VAL A 117 -2.27 3.03 9.75
CA VAL A 117 -1.05 3.19 8.95
C VAL A 117 0.11 2.52 9.66
N TRP A 118 0.89 1.74 8.93
CA TRP A 118 2.14 1.16 9.41
C TRP A 118 3.17 1.07 8.29
N VAL A 119 4.44 1.00 8.68
CA VAL A 119 5.55 0.79 7.76
C VAL A 119 5.63 -0.70 7.45
N GLU A 120 5.34 -1.06 6.20
CA GLU A 120 5.46 -2.43 5.69
C GLU A 120 6.91 -2.76 5.33
N ASN A 121 7.62 -1.80 4.75
CA ASN A 121 9.02 -1.95 4.34
C ASN A 121 9.75 -0.60 4.41
N SER A 122 10.98 -0.58 4.91
CA SER A 122 11.84 0.62 4.93
C SER A 122 13.26 0.35 4.41
N TYR A 123 13.46 -0.70 3.62
CA TYR A 123 14.76 -1.07 3.07
C TYR A 123 15.00 -0.48 1.67
N GLY A 124 16.25 -0.15 1.37
CA GLY A 124 16.67 0.29 0.04
C GLY A 124 16.35 1.75 -0.27
N THR A 125 15.73 1.99 -1.43
CA THR A 125 15.43 3.35 -1.94
C THR A 125 14.02 3.83 -1.63
N THR A 126 13.14 2.93 -1.19
CA THR A 126 11.71 3.19 -1.00
C THR A 126 11.29 2.76 0.39
N LEU A 127 10.42 3.55 1.02
CA LEU A 127 9.66 3.21 2.20
C LEU A 127 8.22 2.95 1.75
N THR A 128 7.65 1.81 2.14
CA THR A 128 6.27 1.44 1.81
C THR A 128 5.43 1.48 3.07
N LEU A 129 4.37 2.28 3.03
CA LEU A 129 3.31 2.28 4.03
C LEU A 129 2.17 1.39 3.55
N ALA A 130 1.55 0.67 4.48
CA ALA A 130 0.22 0.14 4.30
C ALA A 130 -0.77 1.09 4.97
N VAL A 131 -1.88 1.38 4.28
CA VAL A 131 -2.92 2.30 4.72
C VAL A 131 -4.29 1.64 4.60
N GLY A 132 -5.03 1.55 5.69
CA GLY A 132 -6.38 0.97 5.71
C GLY A 132 -6.59 0.01 6.88
N ALA A 133 -7.35 -1.06 6.66
CA ALA A 133 -7.49 -2.18 7.58
C ALA A 133 -6.28 -3.13 7.48
N PRO A 134 -5.88 -3.78 8.60
CA PRO A 134 -4.81 -4.76 8.59
C PRO A 134 -5.14 -5.99 7.74
N ASP A 135 -4.09 -6.62 7.21
CA ASP A 135 -4.21 -7.85 6.45
C ASP A 135 -4.97 -8.94 7.23
N GLY A 136 -5.90 -9.60 6.54
CA GLY A 136 -6.78 -10.62 7.14
C GLY A 136 -7.96 -10.06 7.94
N SER A 137 -8.13 -8.74 8.02
CA SER A 137 -9.34 -8.12 8.57
C SER A 137 -10.58 -8.41 7.71
N SER A 138 -11.75 -8.44 8.34
CA SER A 138 -13.04 -8.48 7.65
C SER A 138 -13.61 -7.09 7.35
N GLU A 139 -12.94 -6.03 7.82
CA GLU A 139 -13.37 -4.64 7.68
C GLU A 139 -13.04 -4.07 6.29
N THR A 140 -13.72 -4.58 5.28
CA THR A 140 -13.53 -4.14 3.89
C THR A 140 -14.49 -3.03 3.49
N ARG A 141 -14.17 -2.30 2.42
CA ARG A 141 -15.04 -1.32 1.77
C ARG A 141 -15.02 -1.50 0.25
N THR A 142 -16.13 -1.13 -0.38
CA THR A 142 -16.25 -1.04 -1.85
C THR A 142 -16.45 0.43 -2.25
N GLY A 143 -16.32 0.73 -3.54
CA GLY A 143 -16.49 2.06 -4.09
C GLY A 143 -15.44 3.05 -3.60
N VAL A 144 -15.77 4.34 -3.73
CA VAL A 144 -14.89 5.45 -3.36
C VAL A 144 -14.84 5.62 -1.84
N GLN A 145 -13.63 5.65 -1.31
CA GLN A 145 -13.32 5.93 0.08
C GLN A 145 -12.32 7.08 0.17
N THR A 146 -12.45 7.91 1.20
CA THR A 146 -11.55 9.05 1.42
C THR A 146 -10.55 8.71 2.52
N TYR A 147 -9.27 8.91 2.25
CA TYR A 147 -8.19 8.74 3.21
C TYR A 147 -7.36 10.01 3.29
N VAL A 148 -7.10 10.51 4.50
CA VAL A 148 -6.23 11.65 4.76
C VAL A 148 -5.00 11.13 5.48
N LEU A 149 -3.89 11.01 4.76
CA LEU A 149 -2.59 10.57 5.25
C LEU A 149 -1.71 11.79 5.52
N THR A 150 -1.13 11.88 6.71
CA THR A 150 -0.19 12.94 7.10
C THR A 150 1.15 12.37 7.51
N TYR A 151 2.23 13.07 7.18
CA TYR A 151 3.59 12.72 7.61
C TYR A 151 4.55 13.91 7.47
N VAL A 152 5.73 13.79 8.05
CA VAL A 152 6.81 14.76 7.95
C VAL A 152 7.95 14.20 7.09
N VAL A 153 8.56 15.04 6.26
CA VAL A 153 9.74 14.72 5.46
C VAL A 153 10.88 15.69 5.78
N GLU A 154 12.00 15.16 6.24
CA GLU A 154 13.25 15.90 6.34
C GLU A 154 14.16 15.65 5.13
N GLY A 155 14.92 16.67 4.72
CA GLY A 155 15.87 16.58 3.61
C GLY A 155 15.25 16.83 2.23
N ALA A 156 13.98 17.24 2.18
CA ALA A 156 13.22 17.52 0.96
C ALA A 156 13.61 18.83 0.24
N VAL A 157 14.37 19.71 0.91
CA VAL A 157 14.93 20.93 0.30
C VAL A 157 16.35 20.69 -0.21
N ASN A 158 16.63 21.16 -1.42
CA ASN A 158 17.96 21.25 -1.99
C ASN A 158 18.55 22.63 -1.72
N ALA A 159 19.78 22.68 -1.22
CA ALA A 159 20.56 23.91 -1.17
C ALA A 159 21.39 24.02 -2.46
N ILE A 160 20.88 24.75 -3.46
CA ILE A 160 21.63 25.05 -4.68
C ILE A 160 22.56 26.20 -4.39
N ARG A 161 23.88 25.95 -4.46
CA ARG A 161 24.93 26.91 -4.13
C ARG A 161 26.05 26.84 -5.15
N ALA A 162 26.56 27.99 -5.58
CA ALA A 162 27.74 28.11 -6.44
C ALA A 162 27.69 27.24 -7.72
N GLN A 163 26.49 27.02 -8.26
CA GLN A 163 26.29 26.30 -9.51
C GLN A 163 26.36 27.27 -10.69
N GLU A 164 27.21 27.00 -11.66
CA GLU A 164 27.38 27.88 -12.83
C GLU A 164 26.05 28.06 -13.57
N GLY A 165 25.67 29.32 -13.79
CA GLY A 165 24.43 29.68 -14.50
C GLY A 165 23.14 29.57 -13.68
N VAL A 166 23.22 29.25 -12.38
CA VAL A 166 22.06 29.17 -11.47
C VAL A 166 22.32 30.06 -10.25
N ASN A 167 21.35 30.89 -9.89
CA ASN A 167 21.45 31.70 -8.67
C ASN A 167 21.39 30.82 -7.42
N ASP A 168 22.05 31.23 -6.34
CA ASP A 168 21.93 30.57 -5.05
C ASP A 168 20.46 30.58 -4.60
N GLN A 169 19.90 29.41 -4.34
CA GLN A 169 18.49 29.24 -3.98
C GLN A 169 18.25 27.95 -3.21
N ASP A 170 17.17 27.95 -2.44
CA ASP A 170 16.63 26.74 -1.81
C ASP A 170 15.47 26.24 -2.66
N GLU A 171 15.51 24.96 -3.02
CA GLU A 171 14.58 24.38 -3.99
C GLU A 171 13.88 23.16 -3.37
N LEU A 172 12.55 23.15 -3.43
CA LEU A 172 11.75 21.96 -3.21
C LEU A 172 11.52 21.25 -4.54
N PHE A 173 12.37 20.25 -4.83
CA PHE A 173 12.20 19.35 -5.97
C PHE A 173 11.71 17.98 -5.48
N TYR A 174 10.40 17.77 -5.53
CA TYR A 174 9.74 16.64 -4.89
C TYR A 174 8.67 16.01 -5.79
N ASN A 175 8.74 14.69 -5.95
CA ASN A 175 7.77 13.94 -6.74
C ASN A 175 6.64 13.42 -5.84
N VAL A 176 5.39 13.68 -6.23
CA VAL A 176 4.22 13.07 -5.56
C VAL A 176 4.28 11.54 -5.67
N PHE A 177 4.53 11.04 -6.88
CA PHE A 177 4.76 9.62 -7.15
C PHE A 177 6.11 9.45 -7.84
N SER A 178 6.88 8.42 -7.45
CA SER A 178 8.00 7.97 -8.29
C SER A 178 7.48 7.19 -9.50
N GLU A 179 6.44 6.41 -9.28
CA GLU A 179 5.64 5.69 -10.26
C GLU A 179 4.23 5.58 -9.67
N ALA A 180 3.20 5.85 -10.47
CA ALA A 180 1.83 5.72 -10.01
C ALA A 180 1.45 4.23 -9.98
N PRO A 181 1.03 3.67 -8.83
CA PRO A 181 0.75 2.23 -8.70
C PRO A 181 -0.57 1.83 -9.37
N ASN A 182 -1.44 2.80 -9.57
CA ASN A 182 -2.81 2.65 -10.06
C ASN A 182 -3.12 3.79 -11.04
N VAL A 183 -4.24 3.68 -11.76
CA VAL A 183 -4.75 4.80 -12.55
C VAL A 183 -5.06 5.97 -11.63
N VAL A 184 -4.62 7.17 -12.01
CA VAL A 184 -4.88 8.42 -11.28
C VAL A 184 -5.61 9.38 -12.21
N ASP A 185 -6.84 9.75 -11.84
CA ASP A 185 -7.68 10.62 -12.66
C ASP A 185 -7.30 12.12 -12.49
N ARG A 186 -6.97 12.53 -11.27
CA ARG A 186 -6.63 13.93 -10.93
C ARG A 186 -5.63 14.02 -9.78
N VAL A 187 -4.68 14.94 -9.90
CA VAL A 187 -3.77 15.34 -8.82
C VAL A 187 -3.75 16.86 -8.71
N ASP A 188 -3.97 17.37 -7.50
CA ASP A 188 -3.85 18.79 -7.16
C ASP A 188 -2.78 18.94 -6.09
N VAL A 189 -1.81 19.84 -6.31
CA VAL A 189 -0.70 20.07 -5.37
C VAL A 189 -0.67 21.52 -4.97
N THR A 190 -0.62 21.78 -3.66
CA THR A 190 -0.40 23.11 -3.09
C THR A 190 0.89 23.10 -2.29
N VAL A 191 1.76 24.07 -2.54
CA VAL A 191 3.00 24.27 -1.79
C VAL A 191 2.92 25.60 -1.05
N THR A 192 3.18 25.58 0.25
CA THR A 192 3.32 26.77 1.11
C THR A 192 4.68 26.71 1.81
N GLY A 193 5.40 27.82 1.89
CA GLY A 193 6.69 27.88 2.56
C GLY A 193 6.88 29.17 3.36
N PRO A 194 7.98 29.28 4.12
CA PRO A 194 8.29 30.44 4.96
C PRO A 194 8.79 31.66 4.16
N ALA A 195 9.10 31.47 2.87
CA ALA A 195 9.62 32.49 1.98
C ALA A 195 8.75 32.58 0.72
N GLU A 196 8.88 33.69 0.00
CA GLU A 196 8.22 33.90 -1.29
C GLU A 196 8.68 32.85 -2.31
N VAL A 197 7.74 32.28 -3.04
CA VAL A 197 8.03 31.39 -4.16
C VAL A 197 8.46 32.24 -5.34
N VAL A 198 9.73 32.13 -5.72
CA VAL A 198 10.34 32.96 -6.77
C VAL A 198 10.27 32.34 -8.16
N ASP A 199 10.09 31.02 -8.25
CA ASP A 199 9.96 30.27 -9.51
C ASP A 199 9.16 28.96 -9.30
N VAL A 200 8.50 28.47 -10.36
CA VAL A 200 7.70 27.24 -10.35
C VAL A 200 7.87 26.49 -11.67
N ALA A 201 8.18 25.19 -11.56
CA ALA A 201 8.19 24.25 -12.68
C ALA A 201 7.49 22.94 -12.27
N CYS A 202 6.75 22.33 -13.21
CA CYS A 202 6.03 21.07 -13.03
C CYS A 202 6.26 20.15 -14.22
#